data_AF-A0A370HLQ2-F1
#
_entry.id   AF-A0A370HLQ2-F1
#
_cell.length_a   1.000
_cell.length_b   1.000
_cell.length_c   1.000
_cell.angle_alpha   90.00
_cell.angle_beta   90.00
_cell.angle_gamma   90.00
#
_symmetry.space_group_name_H-M   'P 1'
#
loop_
_entity.id
_entity.type
_entity.pdbx_description
1 polymer ?
#
loop_
_entity_poly.entity_id
_entity_poly.type
_entity_poly.pdbx_seq_one_letter_code
_entity_poly.pdbx_strand_id
1 'polypeptide(L)'
;MLPIGSFEQHGAHLPLVTDTLIACAIASRISTAYELLLLPPVTVSCSHEHAGFPGTVSIRATTLVAVVGDIVESLTRSGITAVALVNGHGGNHVLANLVC
;
A
#
# COMPACT_ATOMS: atom_id res chain seq x y z
N MET A 1 0.62 8.80 7.31
CA MET A 1 0.29 7.37 7.16
C MET A 1 -0.06 7.08 5.72
N LEU A 2 0.61 6.11 5.10
CA LEU A 2 0.37 5.69 3.72
C LEU A 2 -0.23 4.26 3.71
N PRO A 3 -1.52 4.09 3.40
CA PRO A 3 -2.09 2.77 3.16
C PRO A 3 -1.60 2.20 1.83
N ILE A 4 -1.22 0.93 1.83
CA ILE A 4 -0.77 0.22 0.63
C ILE A 4 -1.52 -1.10 0.56
N GLY A 5 -2.38 -1.25 -0.44
CA GLY A 5 -3.13 -2.46 -0.72
C GLY A 5 -2.59 -3.18 -1.96
N SER A 6 -3.52 -3.77 -2.71
CA SER A 6 -3.32 -4.44 -3.99
C SER A 6 -4.60 -4.37 -4.83
N PHE A 7 -4.50 -4.80 -6.10
CA PHE A 7 -5.63 -5.03 -6.99
C PHE A 7 -5.54 -6.46 -7.53
N GLU A 8 -6.10 -7.42 -6.78
CA GLU A 8 -5.86 -8.83 -7.00
C GLU A 8 -7.05 -9.71 -6.61
N GLN A 9 -7.06 -10.93 -7.17
CA GLN A 9 -8.07 -11.92 -6.87
C GLN A 9 -8.14 -12.25 -5.36
N HIS A 10 -9.35 -12.41 -4.84
CA HIS A 10 -9.60 -12.84 -3.46
C HIS A 10 -10.68 -13.95 -3.42
N GLY A 11 -10.64 -14.83 -4.43
CA GLY A 11 -11.72 -15.79 -4.70
C GLY A 11 -13.00 -15.13 -5.22
N ALA A 12 -14.06 -15.93 -5.37
CA ALA A 12 -15.27 -15.52 -6.08
C ALA A 12 -16.20 -14.57 -5.31
N HIS A 13 -15.94 -14.33 -4.02
CA HIS A 13 -16.87 -13.65 -3.11
C HIS A 13 -16.36 -12.29 -2.60
N LEU A 14 -15.09 -11.98 -2.83
CA LEU A 14 -14.46 -10.75 -2.37
C LEU A 14 -14.06 -9.86 -3.55
N PRO A 15 -14.10 -8.53 -3.38
CA PRO A 15 -13.69 -7.60 -4.43
C PRO A 15 -12.16 -7.64 -4.64
N LEU A 16 -11.71 -7.23 -5.83
CA LEU A 16 -10.28 -7.15 -6.16
C LEU A 16 -9.50 -6.15 -5.30
N VAL A 17 -10.20 -5.26 -4.60
CA VAL A 17 -9.64 -4.19 -3.75
C VAL A 17 -9.61 -4.57 -2.27
N THR A 18 -9.77 -5.85 -1.93
CA THR A 18 -9.87 -6.31 -0.52
C THR A 18 -8.73 -5.78 0.34
N ASP A 19 -7.47 -5.94 -0.10
CA ASP A 19 -6.30 -5.46 0.63
C ASP A 19 -6.29 -3.95 0.81
N THR A 20 -6.72 -3.21 -0.22
CA THR A 20 -6.83 -1.75 -0.16
C THR A 20 -7.89 -1.32 0.87
N LEU A 21 -9.05 -1.99 0.90
CA LEU A 21 -10.11 -1.68 1.87
C LEU A 21 -9.66 -1.95 3.31
N ILE A 22 -8.98 -3.08 3.54
CA ILE A 22 -8.45 -3.44 4.86
C ILE A 22 -7.37 -2.44 5.30
N ALA A 23 -6.40 -2.14 4.43
CA ALA A 23 -5.34 -1.18 4.73
C ALA A 23 -5.90 0.21 5.07
N CYS A 24 -6.87 0.70 4.29
CA CYS A 24 -7.54 1.97 4.55
C CYS A 24 -8.30 1.98 5.89
N ALA A 25 -9.03 0.90 6.20
CA ALA A 25 -9.78 0.82 7.46
C ALA A 25 -8.85 0.84 8.69
N ILE A 26 -7.73 0.13 8.63
CA ILE A 26 -6.71 0.13 9.70
C ILE A 26 -6.03 1.50 9.79
N ALA A 27 -5.55 2.04 8.66
CA ALA A 27 -4.87 3.32 8.61
C ALA A 27 -5.77 4.46 9.09
N SER A 28 -7.06 4.45 8.75
CA SER A 28 -8.04 5.42 9.23
C SER A 28 -8.15 5.38 10.75
N ARG A 29 -8.34 4.20 11.36
CA ARG A 29 -8.44 4.07 12.82
C ARG A 29 -7.19 4.54 13.55
N ILE A 30 -6.00 4.18 13.05
CA ILE A 30 -4.72 4.62 13.64
C ILE A 30 -4.55 6.13 13.47
N SER A 31 -4.84 6.66 12.29
CA SER A 31 -4.70 8.09 12.02
C SER A 31 -5.58 8.95 12.92
N THR A 32 -6.80 8.51 13.20
CA THR A 32 -7.69 9.18 14.16
C THR A 32 -7.18 9.05 15.60
N ALA A 33 -6.72 7.87 16.02
CA ALA A 33 -6.27 7.64 17.40
C ALA A 33 -5.00 8.42 17.78
N TYR A 34 -4.14 8.70 16.81
CA TYR A 34 -2.84 9.36 17.02
C TYR A 34 -2.71 10.71 16.29
N GLU A 35 -3.81 11.27 15.80
CA GLU A 35 -3.86 12.55 15.07
C GLU A 35 -2.83 12.65 13.93
N LEU A 36 -2.70 11.56 13.16
CA LEU A 36 -1.75 11.48 12.04
C LEU A 36 -2.43 11.89 10.72
N LEU A 37 -1.66 12.51 9.82
CA LEU A 37 -2.11 12.76 8.45
C LEU A 37 -2.29 11.43 7.69
N LEU A 38 -3.48 11.20 7.14
CA LEU A 38 -3.80 10.05 6.31
C LEU A 38 -3.67 10.41 4.83
N LEU A 39 -2.85 9.67 4.10
CA LEU A 39 -2.66 9.83 2.65
C LEU A 39 -3.63 8.96 1.86
N PRO A 40 -3.89 9.30 0.57
CA PRO A 40 -4.57 8.39 -0.35
C PRO A 40 -3.80 7.05 -0.48
N PRO A 41 -4.51 5.93 -0.66
CA PRO A 41 -3.87 4.62 -0.72
C PRO A 41 -3.13 4.39 -2.04
N VAL A 42 -2.07 3.59 -1.99
CA VAL A 42 -1.52 2.91 -3.17
C VAL A 42 -2.34 1.63 -3.41
N THR A 43 -3.05 1.58 -4.53
CA THR A 43 -4.05 0.54 -4.81
C THR A 43 -3.57 -0.57 -5.75
N VAL A 44 -2.44 -0.37 -6.43
CA VAL A 44 -1.80 -1.36 -7.31
C VAL A 44 -0.39 -1.59 -6.80
N SER A 45 -0.03 -2.84 -6.57
CA SER A 45 1.22 -3.23 -5.90
C SER A 45 1.75 -4.57 -6.45
N CYS A 46 2.52 -5.31 -5.64
CA CYS A 46 3.17 -6.55 -6.09
C CYS A 46 2.27 -7.75 -5.82
N SER A 47 1.57 -8.23 -6.84
CA SER A 47 0.59 -9.33 -6.79
C SER A 47 0.90 -10.43 -7.82
N HIS A 48 2.20 -10.71 -8.04
CA HIS A 48 2.65 -11.63 -9.10
C HIS A 48 2.18 -13.07 -8.89
N GLU A 49 2.00 -13.48 -7.63
CA GLU A 49 1.40 -14.75 -7.23
C GLU A 49 -0.04 -14.93 -7.74
N HIS A 50 -0.72 -13.82 -8.08
CA HIS A 50 -2.09 -13.81 -8.56
C HIS A 50 -2.19 -13.50 -10.07
N ALA A 51 -1.06 -13.47 -10.80
CA ALA A 51 -1.03 -13.11 -12.22
C ALA A 51 -1.82 -14.05 -13.14
N GLY A 52 -2.08 -15.29 -12.71
CA GLY A 52 -2.90 -16.26 -13.45
C GLY A 52 -4.41 -15.98 -13.41
N PHE A 53 -4.86 -15.02 -12.60
CA PHE A 53 -6.28 -14.73 -12.40
C PHE A 53 -6.70 -13.46 -13.14
N PRO A 54 -7.71 -13.54 -14.03
CA PRO A 54 -8.23 -12.36 -14.72
C PRO A 54 -8.67 -11.26 -13.75
N GLY A 55 -8.26 -10.03 -14.04
CA GLY A 55 -8.54 -8.87 -13.21
C GLY A 55 -7.41 -8.48 -12.26
N THR A 56 -6.47 -9.37 -11.92
CA THR A 56 -5.28 -8.97 -11.15
C THR A 56 -4.42 -8.00 -11.95
N VAL A 57 -4.02 -6.90 -11.32
CA VAL A 57 -3.06 -5.94 -11.87
C VAL A 57 -1.87 -5.86 -10.92
N SER A 58 -0.70 -6.27 -11.41
CA SER A 58 0.53 -6.30 -10.62
C SER A 58 1.61 -5.44 -11.28
N ILE A 59 2.34 -4.68 -10.45
CA ILE A 59 3.57 -3.98 -10.84
C ILE A 59 4.79 -4.72 -10.28
N ARG A 60 5.96 -4.42 -10.83
CA ARG A 60 7.25 -4.95 -10.32
C ARG A 60 7.53 -4.38 -8.93
N ALA A 61 8.21 -5.15 -8.10
CA ALA A 61 8.74 -4.70 -6.81
C ALA A 61 9.55 -3.40 -6.90
N THR A 62 10.42 -3.27 -7.90
CA THR A 62 11.21 -2.05 -8.11
C THR A 62 10.34 -0.82 -8.45
N THR A 63 9.21 -1.02 -9.13
CA THR A 63 8.26 0.08 -9.42
C THR A 63 7.55 0.50 -8.14
N LEU A 64 7.12 -0.44 -7.29
CA LEU A 64 6.49 -0.12 -6.02
C LEU A 64 7.44 0.66 -5.10
N VAL A 65 8.71 0.23 -5.02
CA VAL A 65 9.76 0.93 -4.26
C VAL A 65 9.94 2.36 -4.78
N ALA A 66 10.01 2.56 -6.11
CA ALA A 66 10.15 3.90 -6.69
C ALA A 66 8.96 4.80 -6.36
N VAL A 67 7.71 4.30 -6.48
CA VAL A 67 6.50 5.06 -6.15
C VAL A 67 6.49 5.47 -4.67
N VAL A 68 6.79 4.54 -3.75
CA VAL A 68 6.86 4.85 -2.31
C VAL A 68 7.99 5.83 -2.03
N GLY A 69 9.15 5.66 -2.67
CA GLY A 69 10.29 6.57 -2.57
C GLY A 69 9.93 8.00 -2.98
N ASP A 70 9.31 8.18 -4.13
CA ASP A 70 8.88 9.49 -4.64
C ASP A 70 7.88 10.18 -3.68
N ILE A 71 6.96 9.41 -3.09
CA ILE A 71 6.01 9.90 -2.09
C ILE A 71 6.76 10.37 -0.84
N VAL A 72 7.64 9.54 -0.28
CA VAL A 72 8.43 9.88 0.92
C VAL A 72 9.28 11.11 0.66
N GLU A 73 9.99 11.18 -0.46
CA GLU A 73 10.83 12.33 -0.80
C GLU A 73 10.00 13.63 -0.92
N SER A 74 8.83 13.56 -1.55
CA SER A 74 7.92 14.70 -1.65
C SER A 74 7.45 15.22 -0.28
N LEU A 75 7.15 14.30 0.64
CA LEU A 75 6.76 14.62 2.02
C LEU A 75 7.94 15.20 2.81
N THR A 76 9.14 14.65 2.64
CA THR A 76 10.37 15.16 3.27
C THR A 76 10.69 16.57 2.81
N ARG A 77 10.56 16.88 1.51
CA ARG A 77 10.71 18.27 1.02
C ARG A 77 9.68 19.23 1.62
N SER A 78 8.54 18.72 2.05
CA SER A 78 7.46 19.47 2.72
C SER A 78 7.62 19.52 4.25
N GLY A 79 8.73 19.02 4.80
CA GLY A 79 9.02 19.03 6.24
C GLY A 79 8.50 17.83 7.04
N ILE A 80 7.89 16.83 6.39
CA ILE A 80 7.45 15.59 7.06
C ILE A 80 8.63 14.62 7.10
N THR A 81 9.08 14.30 8.31
CA THR A 81 10.29 13.48 8.54
C THR A 81 10.02 12.00 8.79
N ALA A 82 8.77 11.60 8.94
CA ALA A 82 8.39 10.21 9.20
C ALA A 82 7.11 9.81 8.45
N VAL A 83 7.13 8.63 7.85
CA VAL A 83 5.98 8.06 7.11
C VAL A 83 5.74 6.63 7.56
N ALA A 84 4.64 6.39 8.27
CA ALA A 84 4.19 5.03 8.59
C ALA A 84 3.45 4.40 7.40
N LEU A 85 3.88 3.21 6.98
CA LEU A 85 3.23 2.40 5.94
C LEU A 85 2.26 1.39 6.57
N VAL A 86 1.04 1.30 6.05
CA VAL A 86 0.07 0.26 6.44
C VAL A 86 -0.11 -0.68 5.25
N ASN A 87 0.56 -1.83 5.31
CA ASN A 87 0.53 -2.82 4.24
C ASN A 87 -0.63 -3.81 4.43
N GLY A 88 -1.53 -3.89 3.46
CA GLY A 88 -2.66 -4.82 3.44
C GLY A 88 -2.41 -6.12 2.68
N HIS A 89 -1.29 -6.24 1.94
CA HIS A 89 -1.05 -7.34 1.01
C HIS A 89 0.28 -8.07 1.28
N GLY A 90 0.28 -9.40 1.30
CA GLY A 90 1.47 -10.21 1.60
C GLY A 90 2.60 -10.08 0.57
N GLY A 91 2.27 -10.05 -0.73
CA GLY A 91 3.26 -9.95 -1.82
C GLY A 91 4.09 -8.67 -1.83
N ASN A 92 3.70 -7.67 -1.03
CA ASN A 92 4.47 -6.44 -0.80
C ASN A 92 5.69 -6.63 0.12
N HIS A 93 6.27 -7.84 0.21
CA HIS A 93 7.45 -8.12 1.04
C HIS A 93 8.62 -7.14 0.84
N VAL A 94 8.77 -6.56 -0.35
CA VAL A 94 9.79 -5.54 -0.62
C VAL A 94 9.68 -4.31 0.29
N LEU A 95 8.49 -4.00 0.78
CA LEU A 95 8.25 -2.87 1.69
C LEU A 95 8.77 -3.12 3.10
N ALA A 96 8.97 -4.39 3.52
CA ALA A 96 9.58 -4.69 4.81
C ALA A 96 11.04 -4.22 4.90
N ASN A 97 11.70 -4.04 3.74
CA ASN A 97 13.07 -3.52 3.64
C ASN A 97 13.13 -1.99 3.52
N LEU A 98 11.98 -1.32 3.38
CA LEU A 98 11.85 0.14 3.39
C LEU A 98 11.52 0.59 4.81
N VAL A 99 12.50 0.52 5.70
CA VAL A 99 12.41 1.14 7.03
C VAL A 99 13.04 2.53 6.91
N CYS A 100 12.21 3.56 6.91
CA CYS A 100 12.61 4.97 7.05
C CYS A 100 12.10 5.51 8.38
#